data_AF-A0A1S1BTG4-F1
#
_entry.id   AF-A0A1S1BTG4-F1
#
_cell.length_a   1.000
_cell.length_b   1.000
_cell.length_c   1.000
_cell.angle_alpha   90.00
_cell.angle_beta   90.00
_cell.angle_gamma   90.00
#
_symmetry.space_group_name_H-M   'P 1'
#
loop_
_entity.id
_entity.type
_entity.pdbx_description
1 polymer ?
#
loop_
_entity_poly.entity_id
_entity_poly.type
_entity_poly.pdbx_seq_one_letter_code
_entity_poly.pdbx_strand_id
1 'polypeptide(L)'
;MFAYLMSHLTLYDFVFQALVVYSCQFWAKGKRSLTSYLVLYGLLLSTALNPLIVSLNFYMTFNFLLVAAWLYWQWRELTQVMAMTALIFVNISCQDFYYFNIVYESLPYGTLGHFILWLLGSIPLIWGLSRLEDWLWRTYFSGSIRRHITFLLLTVGLAFLIYFPAFVRDFQKVSDINSATWIYLALTNLLLLIFLIFAAALFYQGTERIRQAERQQAEQRLDAEYGRLIRQQYKEMRRFRHDLKNLLVGFGGYIESRNWEGLASYYQALKASGTSLDLAEDHPIFDLVDLPNDALRELVQTKLSLALAYDIPVHVEVAEDLPQIQDGVAGLVRIVGILLDNAIEESEGFDQADLTFAVEAVEGYLSISVANRCQDPDQVRAVLQKTGQSTKAGPGQDRGYGLVNIQRLSESQGIQHFTSFLGDTLVQELLIDLN
;
A
#
# COMPACT_ATOMS: atom_id res chain seq x y z
N MET A 1 44.72 -22.02 39.36
CA MET A 1 44.03 -21.09 38.45
C MET A 1 44.74 -20.97 37.09
N PHE A 2 46.01 -20.56 37.04
CA PHE A 2 46.77 -20.44 35.77
C PHE A 2 46.97 -21.79 35.03
N ALA A 3 47.24 -22.87 35.77
CA ALA A 3 47.34 -24.23 35.21
C ALA A 3 45.98 -24.81 34.74
N TYR A 4 44.86 -24.37 35.35
CA TYR A 4 43.51 -24.74 34.93
C TYR A 4 43.12 -24.01 33.63
N LEU A 5 43.42 -22.72 33.54
CA LEU A 5 43.27 -21.94 32.30
C LEU A 5 44.08 -22.52 31.14
N MET A 6 45.35 -22.87 31.36
CA MET A 6 46.25 -23.44 30.33
C MET A 6 45.88 -24.87 29.89
N SER A 7 45.07 -25.59 30.67
CA SER A 7 44.60 -26.94 30.30
C SER A 7 43.24 -26.94 29.61
N HIS A 8 42.50 -25.83 29.68
CA HIS A 8 41.12 -25.72 29.16
C HIS A 8 40.97 -24.70 28.02
N LEU A 9 41.89 -23.75 27.84
CA LEU A 9 41.90 -22.80 26.73
C LEU A 9 43.01 -23.17 25.73
N THR A 10 42.61 -23.44 24.49
CA THR A 10 43.53 -23.69 23.39
C THR A 10 43.76 -22.43 22.57
N LEU A 11 44.85 -22.39 21.79
CA LEU A 11 45.11 -21.30 20.84
C LEU A 11 43.94 -21.14 19.82
N TYR A 12 43.21 -22.22 19.54
CA TYR A 12 42.01 -22.19 18.70
C TYR A 12 40.92 -21.32 19.31
N ASP A 13 40.69 -21.41 20.63
CA ASP A 13 39.64 -20.64 21.31
C ASP A 13 39.92 -19.14 21.25
N PHE A 14 41.17 -18.74 21.49
CA PHE A 14 41.58 -17.34 21.39
C PHE A 14 41.37 -16.76 20.00
N VAL A 15 41.75 -17.51 18.95
CA VAL A 15 41.62 -17.07 17.56
C VAL A 15 40.18 -17.11 17.09
N PHE A 16 39.43 -18.14 17.45
CA PHE A 16 38.02 -18.29 17.11
C PHE A 16 37.21 -17.11 17.65
N GLN A 17 37.37 -16.78 18.93
CA GLN A 17 36.66 -15.64 19.51
C GLN A 17 37.10 -14.30 18.90
N ALA A 18 38.35 -14.18 18.47
CA ALA A 18 38.82 -12.99 17.76
C ALA A 18 38.15 -12.85 16.39
N LEU A 19 37.93 -13.97 15.68
CA LEU A 19 37.21 -13.99 14.41
C LEU A 19 35.73 -13.60 14.56
N VAL A 20 35.06 -14.04 15.62
CA VAL A 20 33.68 -13.63 15.96
C VAL A 20 33.60 -12.13 16.25
N VAL A 21 34.55 -11.60 17.02
CA VAL A 21 34.60 -10.15 17.29
C VAL A 21 34.96 -9.36 16.03
N TYR A 22 35.80 -9.92 15.15
CA TYR A 22 36.17 -9.29 13.87
C TYR A 22 34.98 -9.16 12.92
N SER A 23 34.14 -10.20 12.78
CA SER A 23 32.94 -10.11 11.94
C SER A 23 31.98 -9.01 12.41
N CYS A 24 31.90 -8.77 13.72
CA CYS A 24 31.12 -7.65 14.29
C CYS A 24 31.61 -6.27 13.83
N GLN A 25 32.90 -6.10 13.51
CA GLN A 25 33.48 -4.79 13.15
C GLN A 25 32.99 -4.26 11.79
N PHE A 26 32.64 -5.13 10.85
CA PHE A 26 32.13 -4.71 9.54
C PHE A 26 30.81 -3.96 9.65
N TRP A 27 30.02 -4.36 10.64
CA TRP A 27 28.67 -3.88 10.86
C TRP A 27 28.59 -2.72 11.85
N ALA A 28 29.47 -2.70 12.84
CA ALA A 28 29.54 -1.65 13.86
C ALA A 28 30.44 -0.44 13.49
N LYS A 29 30.76 -0.26 12.20
CA LYS A 29 31.64 0.82 11.73
C LYS A 29 31.13 2.21 12.17
N GLY A 30 31.96 2.90 12.95
CA GLY A 30 31.81 4.33 13.23
C GLY A 30 31.18 4.74 14.56
N LYS A 31 30.70 3.80 15.40
CA LYS A 31 30.00 4.16 16.65
C LYS A 31 30.74 3.90 17.97
N ARG A 32 31.89 3.20 18.02
CA ARG A 32 32.42 2.68 19.31
C ARG A 32 33.95 2.55 19.39
N SER A 33 34.45 2.63 20.63
CA SER A 33 35.86 2.52 21.03
C SER A 33 36.38 1.09 21.03
N LEU A 34 37.69 0.91 20.82
CA LEU A 34 38.39 -0.38 20.91
C LEU A 34 38.05 -1.17 22.20
N THR A 35 37.79 -0.44 23.30
CA THR A 35 37.43 -1.01 24.60
C THR A 35 36.15 -1.85 24.57
N SER A 36 35.13 -1.50 23.77
CA SER A 36 33.89 -2.28 23.74
C SER A 36 34.06 -3.64 23.07
N TYR A 37 34.94 -3.74 22.09
CA TYR A 37 35.27 -5.01 21.42
C TYR A 37 36.13 -5.90 22.31
N LEU A 38 37.04 -5.32 23.09
CA LEU A 38 37.82 -6.06 24.08
C LEU A 38 36.93 -6.64 25.19
N VAL A 39 35.91 -5.90 25.63
CA VAL A 39 34.91 -6.41 26.59
C VAL A 39 34.12 -7.58 25.99
N LEU A 40 33.67 -7.47 24.74
CA LEU A 40 32.99 -8.57 24.05
C LEU A 40 33.90 -9.80 23.93
N TYR A 41 35.16 -9.59 23.52
CA TYR A 41 36.16 -10.64 23.43
C TYR A 41 36.37 -11.36 24.77
N GLY A 42 36.53 -10.60 25.86
CA GLY A 42 36.69 -11.17 27.20
C GLY A 42 35.45 -11.95 27.66
N LEU A 43 34.25 -11.44 27.39
CA LEU A 43 33.00 -12.15 27.68
C LEU A 43 32.90 -13.46 26.91
N LEU A 44 33.20 -13.44 25.61
CA LEU A 44 33.17 -14.62 24.77
C LEU A 44 34.26 -15.64 25.15
N LEU A 45 35.47 -15.19 25.50
CA LEU A 45 36.52 -16.08 25.99
C LEU A 45 36.16 -16.72 27.33
N SER A 46 35.42 -16.00 28.19
CA SER A 46 34.96 -16.55 29.47
C SER A 46 33.99 -17.73 29.31
N THR A 47 33.27 -17.80 28.19
CA THR A 47 32.34 -18.91 27.94
C THR A 47 33.08 -20.21 27.67
N ALA A 48 34.28 -20.17 27.07
CA ALA A 48 35.11 -21.36 26.86
C ALA A 48 35.54 -22.05 28.17
N LEU A 49 35.45 -21.34 29.31
CA LEU A 49 35.76 -21.88 30.63
C LEU A 49 34.54 -22.50 31.33
N ASN A 50 33.36 -22.45 30.72
CA ASN A 50 32.13 -22.92 31.34
C ASN A 50 32.03 -24.47 31.26
N PRO A 51 32.11 -25.18 32.40
CA PRO A 51 32.09 -26.65 32.43
C PRO A 51 30.73 -27.24 32.08
N LEU A 52 29.68 -26.42 31.98
CA LEU A 52 28.33 -26.84 31.58
C LEU A 52 28.15 -26.91 30.06
N ILE A 53 29.16 -26.54 29.28
CA ILE A 53 29.13 -26.71 27.83
C ILE A 53 29.42 -28.17 27.51
N VAL A 54 28.36 -28.89 27.13
CA VAL A 54 28.43 -30.33 26.80
C VAL A 54 28.46 -30.58 25.29
N SER A 55 28.12 -29.58 24.46
CA SER A 55 28.21 -29.68 22.99
C SER A 55 28.70 -28.39 22.34
N LEU A 56 29.32 -28.54 21.17
CA LEU A 56 29.78 -27.43 20.33
C LEU A 56 28.62 -26.52 19.91
N ASN A 57 27.47 -27.08 19.55
CA ASN A 57 26.31 -26.27 19.16
C ASN A 57 25.74 -25.45 20.34
N PHE A 58 25.78 -25.97 21.57
CA PHE A 58 25.38 -25.19 22.75
C PHE A 58 26.33 -24.04 23.03
N TYR A 59 27.64 -24.28 22.90
CA TYR A 59 28.64 -23.22 22.98
C TYR A 59 28.39 -22.10 21.97
N MET A 60 28.15 -22.47 20.70
CA MET A 60 27.84 -21.51 19.65
C MET A 60 26.55 -20.74 19.92
N THR A 61 25.50 -21.41 20.40
CA THR A 61 24.21 -20.77 20.70
C THR A 61 24.34 -19.76 21.85
N PHE A 62 25.10 -20.10 22.90
CA PHE A 62 25.32 -19.19 24.02
C PHE A 62 26.15 -17.96 23.62
N ASN A 63 27.23 -18.17 22.85
CA ASN A 63 28.03 -17.08 22.30
C ASN A 63 27.20 -16.18 21.37
N PHE A 64 26.32 -16.76 20.56
CA PHE A 64 25.40 -16.03 19.71
C PHE A 64 24.45 -15.12 20.51
N LEU A 65 23.87 -15.63 21.59
CA LEU A 65 23.00 -14.82 22.47
C LEU A 65 23.77 -13.68 23.13
N LEU A 66 25.03 -13.89 23.53
CA LEU A 66 25.88 -12.82 24.07
C LEU A 66 26.19 -11.76 23.02
N VAL A 67 26.53 -12.16 21.79
CA VAL A 67 26.73 -11.22 20.68
C VAL A 67 25.45 -10.45 20.39
N ALA A 68 24.28 -11.11 20.39
CA ALA A 68 22.99 -10.46 20.20
C ALA A 68 22.67 -9.46 21.30
N ALA A 69 22.86 -9.83 22.58
CA ALA A 69 22.66 -8.95 23.72
C ALA A 69 23.61 -7.74 23.68
N TRP A 70 24.88 -7.99 23.33
CA TRP A 70 25.86 -6.93 23.15
C TRP A 70 25.47 -5.99 22.01
N LEU A 71 25.15 -6.50 20.82
CA LEU A 71 24.70 -5.68 19.69
C LEU A 71 23.42 -4.89 20.02
N TYR A 72 22.47 -5.49 20.74
CA TYR A 72 21.25 -4.80 21.18
C TYR A 72 21.53 -3.65 22.15
N TRP A 73 22.41 -3.87 23.13
CA TRP A 73 22.90 -2.81 24.01
C TRP A 73 23.50 -1.65 23.22
N GLN A 74 24.11 -1.95 22.07
CA GLN A 74 24.87 -1.00 21.28
C GLN A 74 23.99 -0.17 20.34
N TRP A 75 23.01 -0.79 19.68
CA TRP A 75 22.23 -0.12 18.64
C TRP A 75 20.80 0.22 19.04
N ARG A 76 20.23 -0.48 20.03
CA ARG A 76 18.79 -0.36 20.40
C ARG A 76 17.82 -0.59 19.23
N GLU A 77 18.33 -1.05 18.08
CA GLU A 77 17.58 -1.37 16.87
C GLU A 77 17.55 -2.88 16.68
N LEU A 78 16.46 -3.47 17.14
CA LEU A 78 16.31 -4.90 17.28
C LEU A 78 16.32 -5.66 15.95
N THR A 79 15.78 -5.08 14.88
CA THR A 79 15.76 -5.68 13.53
C THR A 79 17.17 -5.83 12.96
N GLN A 80 18.00 -4.79 13.07
CA GLN A 80 19.39 -4.83 12.62
C GLN A 80 20.20 -5.84 13.45
N VAL A 81 19.99 -5.85 14.77
CA VAL A 81 20.64 -6.81 15.66
C VAL A 81 20.31 -8.25 15.24
N MET A 82 19.04 -8.56 15.02
CA MET A 82 18.62 -9.90 14.60
C MET A 82 19.25 -10.31 13.26
N ALA A 83 19.18 -9.46 12.24
CA ALA A 83 19.76 -9.76 10.94
C ALA A 83 21.29 -9.97 11.03
N MET A 84 22.00 -9.12 11.75
CA MET A 84 23.45 -9.17 11.82
C MET A 84 23.96 -10.32 12.70
N THR A 85 23.25 -10.63 13.78
CA THR A 85 23.53 -11.85 14.56
C THR A 85 23.36 -13.09 13.67
N ALA A 86 22.24 -13.21 12.95
CA ALA A 86 21.99 -14.33 12.04
C ALA A 86 23.10 -14.50 10.99
N LEU A 87 23.60 -13.40 10.41
CA LEU A 87 24.75 -13.44 9.49
C LEU A 87 26.04 -13.92 10.16
N ILE A 88 26.35 -13.41 11.36
CA ILE A 88 27.51 -13.88 12.14
C ILE A 88 27.41 -15.39 12.39
N PHE A 89 26.21 -15.91 12.69
CA PHE A 89 25.98 -17.34 12.84
C PHE A 89 26.20 -18.13 11.55
N VAL A 90 25.70 -17.63 10.41
CA VAL A 90 25.93 -18.25 9.09
C VAL A 90 27.44 -18.30 8.80
N ASN A 91 28.17 -17.21 9.03
CA ASN A 91 29.61 -17.14 8.80
C ASN A 91 30.41 -18.11 9.66
N ILE A 92 30.07 -18.22 10.94
CA ILE A 92 30.68 -19.21 11.85
C ILE A 92 30.35 -20.63 11.37
N SER A 93 29.11 -20.89 10.98
CA SER A 93 28.70 -22.21 10.48
C SER A 93 29.45 -22.60 9.19
N CYS A 94 29.70 -21.65 8.30
CA CYS A 94 30.55 -21.87 7.12
C CYS A 94 32.01 -22.16 7.50
N GLN A 95 32.55 -21.48 8.52
CA GLN A 95 33.89 -21.77 9.01
C GLN A 95 33.98 -23.15 9.67
N ASP A 96 32.97 -23.59 10.42
CA ASP A 96 32.89 -24.92 10.99
C ASP A 96 32.85 -25.99 9.88
N PHE A 97 32.07 -25.76 8.83
CA PHE A 97 32.04 -26.64 7.67
C PHE A 97 33.42 -26.74 7.01
N TYR A 98 34.13 -25.62 6.83
CA TYR A 98 35.50 -25.59 6.35
C TYR A 98 36.45 -26.40 7.25
N TYR A 99 36.36 -26.19 8.57
CA TYR A 99 37.21 -26.88 9.54
C TYR A 99 37.03 -28.40 9.47
N PHE A 100 35.79 -28.89 9.58
CA PHE A 100 35.54 -30.32 9.69
C PHE A 100 35.77 -31.08 8.38
N ASN A 101 35.44 -30.49 7.21
CA ASN A 101 35.54 -31.20 5.93
C ASN A 101 36.90 -31.06 5.25
N ILE A 102 37.66 -29.99 5.55
CA ILE A 102 38.95 -29.76 4.88
C ILE A 102 40.08 -29.94 5.88
N VAL A 103 40.06 -29.20 6.99
CA VAL A 103 41.23 -29.12 7.88
C VAL A 103 41.37 -30.39 8.71
N TYR A 104 40.27 -30.88 9.28
CA TYR A 104 40.24 -32.06 10.14
C TYR A 104 40.56 -33.35 9.38
N GLU A 105 40.11 -33.46 8.13
CA GLU A 105 40.42 -34.62 7.28
C GLU A 105 41.85 -34.58 6.72
N SER A 106 42.40 -33.39 6.46
CA SER A 106 43.70 -33.26 5.77
C SER A 106 44.91 -33.46 6.67
N LEU A 107 44.85 -33.02 7.93
CA LEU A 107 46.01 -32.99 8.82
C LEU A 107 45.64 -33.43 10.24
N PRO A 108 46.48 -34.24 10.91
CA PRO A 108 46.22 -34.67 12.27
C PRO A 108 46.18 -33.50 13.25
N TYR A 109 45.20 -33.55 14.15
CA TYR A 109 44.98 -32.56 15.20
C TYR A 109 46.23 -32.38 16.08
N GLY A 110 46.51 -31.14 16.49
CA GLY A 110 47.65 -30.79 17.34
C GLY A 110 48.96 -30.52 16.60
N THR A 111 49.03 -30.75 15.29
CA THR A 111 50.19 -30.33 14.48
C THR A 111 50.15 -28.84 14.18
N LEU A 112 51.33 -28.21 14.09
CA LEU A 112 51.46 -26.80 13.72
C LEU A 112 50.87 -26.53 12.31
N GLY A 113 51.00 -27.50 11.39
CA GLY A 113 50.39 -27.45 10.06
C GLY A 113 48.85 -27.43 10.11
N HIS A 114 48.23 -28.22 10.99
CA HIS A 114 46.77 -28.23 11.18
C HIS A 114 46.24 -26.87 11.65
N PHE A 115 46.94 -26.22 12.59
CA PHE A 115 46.60 -24.86 13.03
C PHE A 115 46.77 -23.81 11.93
N ILE A 116 47.88 -23.87 11.19
CA ILE A 116 48.15 -22.92 10.10
C ILE A 116 47.11 -23.07 8.98
N LEU A 117 46.78 -24.30 8.58
CA LEU A 117 45.77 -24.55 7.55
C LEU A 117 44.42 -23.99 7.97
N TRP A 118 43.98 -24.28 9.20
CA TRP A 118 42.76 -23.72 9.76
C TRP A 118 42.72 -22.19 9.69
N LEU A 119 43.80 -21.54 10.11
CA LEU A 119 43.90 -20.08 10.18
C LEU A 119 43.90 -19.46 8.77
N LEU A 120 44.63 -20.05 7.83
CA LEU A 120 44.72 -19.58 6.44
C LEU A 120 43.39 -19.68 5.69
N GLY A 121 42.51 -20.63 6.00
CA GLY A 121 41.18 -20.67 5.41
C GLY A 121 40.14 -19.84 6.16
N SER A 122 40.19 -19.82 7.50
CA SER A 122 39.18 -19.15 8.31
C SER A 122 39.19 -17.63 8.17
N ILE A 123 40.39 -17.01 8.13
CA ILE A 123 40.50 -15.54 8.01
C ILE A 123 39.93 -15.05 6.67
N PRO A 124 40.36 -15.56 5.48
CA PRO A 124 39.82 -15.10 4.21
C PRO A 124 38.34 -15.41 4.03
N LEU A 125 37.88 -16.56 4.55
CA LEU A 125 36.47 -16.95 4.49
C LEU A 125 35.58 -15.95 5.23
N ILE A 126 35.88 -15.69 6.51
CA ILE A 126 35.08 -14.77 7.33
C ILE A 126 35.19 -13.34 6.79
N TRP A 127 36.38 -12.93 6.35
CA TRP A 127 36.58 -11.62 5.73
C TRP A 127 35.75 -11.47 4.44
N GLY A 128 35.81 -12.46 3.54
CA GLY A 128 35.11 -12.45 2.27
C GLY A 128 33.60 -12.43 2.44
N LEU A 129 33.07 -13.29 3.32
CA LEU A 129 31.64 -13.33 3.63
C LEU A 129 31.17 -12.02 4.26
N SER A 130 31.84 -11.54 5.32
CA SER A 130 31.46 -10.28 5.98
C SER A 130 31.50 -9.09 5.02
N ARG A 131 32.43 -9.09 4.05
CA ARG A 131 32.53 -8.03 3.04
C ARG A 131 31.43 -8.10 1.99
N LEU A 132 31.08 -9.31 1.56
CA LEU A 132 29.98 -9.56 0.64
C LEU A 132 28.64 -9.16 1.26
N GLU A 133 28.43 -9.48 2.53
CA GLU A 133 27.21 -9.11 3.24
C GLU A 133 27.09 -7.59 3.43
N ASP A 134 28.16 -6.88 3.82
CA ASP A 134 28.17 -5.41 3.91
C ASP A 134 27.88 -4.77 2.54
N TRP A 135 28.38 -5.36 1.45
CA TRP A 135 28.07 -4.92 0.09
C TRP A 135 26.60 -5.16 -0.27
N LEU A 136 26.05 -6.35 0.00
CA LEU A 136 24.64 -6.65 -0.24
C LEU A 136 23.72 -5.71 0.53
N TRP A 137 24.04 -5.46 1.81
CA TRP A 137 23.29 -4.55 2.66
C TRP A 137 23.24 -3.14 2.07
N ARG A 138 24.39 -2.57 1.72
CA ARG A 138 24.50 -1.21 1.19
C ARG A 138 23.82 -1.06 -0.16
N THR A 139 24.01 -2.01 -1.07
CA THR A 139 23.54 -1.91 -2.46
C THR A 139 22.04 -2.20 -2.59
N TYR A 140 21.53 -3.22 -1.89
CA TYR A 140 20.16 -3.72 -2.13
C TYR A 140 19.20 -3.37 -1.00
N PHE A 141 19.62 -3.48 0.26
CA PHE A 141 18.70 -3.51 1.39
C PHE A 141 18.52 -2.17 2.11
N SER A 142 19.52 -1.27 2.05
CA SER A 142 19.51 0.05 2.74
C SER A 142 18.43 1.04 2.30
N GLY A 143 17.77 0.83 1.15
CA GLY A 143 16.89 1.84 0.53
C GLY A 143 15.41 1.79 0.90
N SER A 144 14.89 0.70 1.47
CA SER A 144 13.45 0.58 1.79
C SER A 144 13.19 -0.36 2.94
N ILE A 145 12.26 0.02 3.82
CA ILE A 145 11.79 -0.80 4.95
C ILE A 145 11.33 -2.20 4.52
N ARG A 146 10.67 -2.33 3.35
CA ARG A 146 10.29 -3.64 2.78
C ARG A 146 11.52 -4.51 2.54
N ARG A 147 12.57 -3.94 1.96
CA ARG A 147 13.82 -4.65 1.68
C ARG A 147 14.56 -5.03 2.97
N HIS A 148 14.59 -4.15 3.97
CA HIS A 148 15.16 -4.47 5.28
C HIS A 148 14.48 -5.68 5.92
N ILE A 149 13.16 -5.72 5.84
CA ILE A 149 12.34 -6.82 6.36
C ILE A 149 12.60 -8.12 5.56
N THR A 150 12.67 -8.05 4.24
CA THR A 150 13.01 -9.22 3.39
C THR A 150 14.40 -9.75 3.70
N PHE A 151 15.40 -8.87 3.90
CA PHE A 151 16.75 -9.28 4.29
C PHE A 151 16.77 -10.02 5.63
N LEU A 152 16.03 -9.49 6.62
CA LEU A 152 15.89 -10.12 7.92
C LEU A 152 15.28 -11.52 7.79
N LEU A 153 14.23 -11.69 7.00
CA LEU A 153 13.62 -13.00 6.78
C LEU A 153 14.58 -14.00 6.13
N LEU A 154 15.30 -13.57 5.08
CA LEU A 154 16.24 -14.43 4.38
C LEU A 154 17.38 -14.88 5.29
N THR A 155 17.93 -13.96 6.09
CA THR A 155 19.06 -14.24 6.98
C THR A 155 18.66 -15.10 8.17
N VAL A 156 17.54 -14.80 8.82
CA VAL A 156 17.01 -15.62 9.94
C VAL A 156 16.55 -17.00 9.44
N GLY A 157 15.90 -17.06 8.26
CA GLY A 157 15.49 -18.32 7.65
C GLY A 157 16.67 -19.21 7.27
N LEU A 158 17.73 -18.63 6.70
CA LEU A 158 18.97 -19.35 6.39
C LEU A 158 19.65 -19.87 7.66
N ALA A 159 19.77 -19.03 8.69
CA ALA A 159 20.33 -19.44 9.98
C ALA A 159 19.53 -20.59 10.61
N PHE A 160 18.20 -20.54 10.54
CA PHE A 160 17.33 -21.61 11.01
C PHE A 160 17.53 -22.92 10.23
N LEU A 161 17.62 -22.86 8.90
CA LEU A 161 17.84 -24.03 8.04
C LEU A 161 19.17 -24.72 8.32
N ILE A 162 20.21 -23.96 8.66
CA ILE A 162 21.52 -24.48 9.07
C ILE A 162 21.47 -25.07 10.48
N TYR A 163 20.82 -24.37 11.42
CA TYR A 163 20.79 -24.76 12.84
C TYR A 163 19.93 -26.00 13.09
N PHE A 164 18.76 -26.09 12.46
CA PHE A 164 17.75 -27.10 12.80
C PHE A 164 18.22 -28.56 12.63
N PRO A 165 18.91 -28.95 11.54
CA PRO A 165 19.44 -30.31 11.42
C PRO A 165 20.54 -30.62 12.45
N ALA A 166 21.40 -29.63 12.74
CA ALA A 166 22.45 -29.76 13.75
C ALA A 166 21.85 -29.94 15.15
N PHE A 167 20.76 -29.23 15.44
CA PHE A 167 19.97 -29.40 16.66
C PHE A 167 19.40 -30.81 16.79
N VAL A 168 18.71 -31.33 15.77
CA VAL A 168 18.10 -32.68 15.83
C VAL A 168 19.15 -33.75 16.11
N ARG A 169 20.32 -33.64 15.48
CA ARG A 169 21.45 -34.57 15.70
C ARG A 169 21.98 -34.51 17.13
N ASP A 170 22.16 -33.32 17.67
CA ASP A 170 22.70 -33.14 19.03
C ASP A 170 21.67 -33.57 20.09
N PHE A 171 20.39 -33.30 19.84
CA PHE A 171 19.29 -33.75 20.70
C PHE A 171 19.27 -35.27 20.86
N GLN A 172 19.48 -36.01 19.76
CA GLN A 172 19.55 -37.47 19.77
C GLN A 172 20.79 -38.03 20.48
N LYS A 173 21.91 -37.30 20.50
CA LYS A 173 23.15 -37.74 21.18
C LYS A 173 23.15 -37.46 22.67
N VAL A 174 22.44 -36.41 23.09
CA VAL A 174 22.40 -35.94 24.48
C VAL A 174 21.31 -36.65 25.28
N SER A 175 20.42 -37.43 24.63
CA SER A 175 19.29 -38.07 25.31
C SER A 175 19.68 -39.07 26.40
N ASP A 176 20.91 -39.55 26.39
CA ASP A 176 21.46 -40.51 27.36
C ASP A 176 22.28 -39.84 28.50
N ILE A 177 22.33 -38.50 28.55
CA ILE A 177 23.19 -37.73 29.48
C ILE A 177 22.38 -37.20 30.69
N ASN A 178 23.08 -36.99 31.81
CA ASN A 178 22.65 -36.48 33.12
C ASN A 178 21.58 -35.34 33.09
N SER A 179 20.74 -35.25 34.11
CA SER A 179 19.57 -34.34 34.19
C SER A 179 19.90 -32.84 34.06
N ALA A 180 21.11 -32.41 34.46
CA ALA A 180 21.55 -31.02 34.32
C ALA A 180 21.72 -30.60 32.84
N THR A 181 22.18 -31.51 31.98
CA THR A 181 22.36 -31.25 30.54
C THR A 181 21.01 -31.06 29.85
N TRP A 182 19.99 -31.81 30.28
CA TRP A 182 18.61 -31.66 29.82
C TRP A 182 18.01 -30.30 30.16
N ILE A 183 18.20 -29.83 31.39
CA ILE A 183 17.69 -28.51 31.81
C ILE A 183 18.37 -27.40 31.01
N TYR A 184 19.68 -27.49 30.82
CA TYR A 184 20.44 -26.50 30.04
C TYR A 184 20.05 -26.49 28.55
N LEU A 185 19.85 -27.68 27.96
CA LEU A 185 19.34 -27.86 26.61
C LEU A 185 17.94 -27.23 26.45
N ALA A 186 17.02 -27.53 27.37
CA ALA A 186 15.67 -26.99 27.34
C ALA A 186 15.66 -25.46 27.45
N LEU A 187 16.49 -24.89 28.34
CA LEU A 187 16.59 -23.44 28.55
C LEU A 187 17.16 -22.73 27.32
N THR A 188 18.20 -23.28 26.70
CA THR A 188 18.83 -22.68 25.50
C THR A 188 17.88 -22.70 24.30
N ASN A 189 17.11 -23.78 24.13
CA ASN A 189 16.11 -23.88 23.05
C ASN A 189 14.88 -23.00 23.31
N LEU A 190 14.47 -22.85 24.57
CA LEU A 190 13.43 -21.91 24.95
C LEU A 190 13.85 -20.47 24.59
N LEU A 191 15.10 -20.10 24.86
CA LEU A 191 15.63 -18.78 24.49
C LEU A 191 15.68 -18.57 22.98
N LEU A 192 16.07 -19.58 22.20
CA LEU A 192 16.05 -19.52 20.74
C LEU A 192 14.61 -19.41 20.19
N LEU A 193 13.67 -20.17 20.74
CA LEU A 193 12.26 -20.10 20.36
C LEU A 193 11.69 -18.71 20.66
N ILE A 194 11.99 -18.15 21.84
CA ILE A 194 11.62 -16.78 22.20
C ILE A 194 12.23 -15.78 21.20
N PHE A 195 13.49 -15.96 20.82
CA PHE A 195 14.15 -15.11 19.82
C PHE A 195 13.45 -15.18 18.46
N LEU A 196 13.05 -16.36 17.99
CA LEU A 196 12.31 -16.55 16.74
C LEU A 196 10.90 -15.94 16.79
N ILE A 197 10.15 -16.17 17.88
CA ILE A 197 8.83 -15.56 18.10
C ILE A 197 8.93 -14.04 18.09
N PHE A 198 9.96 -13.50 18.74
CA PHE A 198 10.19 -12.07 18.80
C PHE A 198 10.56 -11.50 17.43
N ALA A 199 11.39 -12.20 16.65
CA ALA A 199 11.70 -11.82 15.28
C ALA A 199 10.45 -11.80 14.40
N ALA A 200 9.58 -12.80 14.53
CA ALA A 200 8.30 -12.86 13.81
C ALA A 200 7.33 -11.73 14.24
N ALA A 201 7.29 -11.37 15.52
CA ALA A 201 6.47 -10.27 16.01
C ALA A 201 6.92 -8.91 15.46
N LEU A 202 8.23 -8.65 15.42
CA LEU A 202 8.77 -7.44 14.79
C LEU A 202 8.53 -7.40 13.29
N PHE A 203 8.64 -8.55 12.64
CA PHE A 203 8.32 -8.68 11.22
C PHE A 203 6.86 -8.25 10.98
N TYR A 204 5.93 -8.80 11.75
CA TYR A 204 4.52 -8.47 11.64
C TYR A 204 4.27 -6.97 11.86
N GLN A 205 4.85 -6.38 12.91
CA GLN A 205 4.75 -4.95 13.17
C GLN A 205 5.34 -4.09 12.05
N GLY A 206 6.49 -4.51 11.49
CA GLY A 206 7.12 -3.82 10.36
C GLY A 206 6.24 -3.84 9.11
N THR A 207 5.63 -4.99 8.80
CA THR A 207 4.70 -5.12 7.67
C THR A 207 3.43 -4.29 7.87
N GLU A 208 2.93 -4.19 9.10
CA GLU A 208 1.73 -3.41 9.39
C GLU A 208 2.00 -1.91 9.27
N ARG A 209 3.17 -1.43 9.72
CA ARG A 209 3.58 -0.03 9.50
C ARG A 209 3.68 0.33 8.02
N ILE A 210 4.15 -0.59 7.19
CA ILE A 210 4.23 -0.40 5.74
C ILE A 210 2.83 -0.30 5.14
N ARG A 211 1.92 -1.21 5.54
CA ARG A 211 0.52 -1.18 5.10
C ARG A 211 -0.17 0.12 5.52
N GLN A 212 0.07 0.58 6.75
CA GLN A 212 -0.47 1.85 7.24
C GLN A 212 0.06 3.03 6.43
N ALA A 213 1.36 3.08 6.15
CA ALA A 213 1.94 4.13 5.31
C ALA A 213 1.38 4.12 3.88
N GLU A 214 1.13 2.95 3.30
CA GLU A 214 0.52 2.81 1.98
C GLU A 214 -0.94 3.25 1.96
N ARG A 215 -1.71 2.93 3.01
CA ARG A 215 -3.09 3.43 3.19
C ARG A 215 -3.11 4.95 3.30
N GLN A 216 -2.24 5.54 4.13
CA GLN A 216 -2.12 6.99 4.27
C GLN A 216 -1.75 7.67 2.95
N GLN A 217 -0.83 7.08 2.17
CA GLN A 217 -0.50 7.62 0.84
C GLN A 217 -1.67 7.51 -0.15
N ALA A 218 -2.47 6.44 -0.07
CA ALA A 218 -3.67 6.30 -0.90
C ALA A 218 -4.74 7.33 -0.53
N GLU A 219 -4.99 7.54 0.77
CA GLU A 219 -5.89 8.58 1.29
C GLU A 219 -5.45 9.97 0.83
N GLN A 220 -4.17 10.30 0.97
CA GLN A 220 -3.63 11.60 0.50
C GLN A 220 -3.81 11.82 -1.00
N ARG A 221 -3.72 10.77 -1.82
CA ARG A 221 -3.96 10.86 -3.27
C ARG A 221 -5.43 11.14 -3.57
N LEU A 222 -6.33 10.43 -2.90
CA LEU A 222 -7.77 10.68 -2.98
C LEU A 222 -8.10 12.12 -2.59
N ASP A 223 -7.60 12.59 -1.44
CA ASP A 223 -7.83 13.97 -0.99
C ASP A 223 -7.29 15.01 -1.97
N ALA A 224 -6.12 14.76 -2.56
CA ALA A 224 -5.54 15.64 -3.57
C ALA A 224 -6.40 15.69 -4.84
N GLU A 225 -6.98 14.57 -5.25
CA GLU A 225 -7.87 14.45 -6.41
C GLU A 225 -9.22 15.15 -6.15
N TYR A 226 -9.87 14.90 -5.02
CA TYR A 226 -11.06 15.64 -4.60
C TYR A 226 -10.79 17.15 -4.53
N GLY A 227 -9.65 17.55 -3.96
CA GLY A 227 -9.25 18.95 -3.92
C GLY A 227 -9.06 19.58 -5.30
N ARG A 228 -8.63 18.80 -6.32
CA ARG A 228 -8.57 19.29 -7.71
C ARG A 228 -9.96 19.47 -8.30
N LEU A 229 -10.87 18.52 -8.07
CA LEU A 229 -12.25 18.59 -8.54
C LEU A 229 -12.96 19.82 -7.97
N ILE A 230 -12.88 20.05 -6.65
CA ILE A 230 -13.47 21.22 -5.99
C ILE A 230 -12.90 22.53 -6.58
N ARG A 231 -11.58 22.60 -6.82
CA ARG A 231 -10.95 23.78 -7.42
C ARG A 231 -11.44 24.03 -8.85
N GLN A 232 -11.67 22.97 -9.63
CA GLN A 232 -12.21 23.09 -10.97
C GLN A 232 -13.65 23.61 -10.95
N GLN A 233 -14.51 23.01 -10.13
CA GLN A 233 -15.89 23.47 -9.93
C GLN A 233 -15.93 24.93 -9.46
N TYR A 234 -15.09 25.32 -8.51
CA TYR A 234 -15.00 26.71 -8.06
C TYR A 234 -14.56 27.66 -9.19
N LYS A 235 -13.65 27.24 -10.06
CA LYS A 235 -13.20 28.03 -11.21
C LYS A 235 -14.30 28.20 -12.26
N GLU A 236 -15.12 27.18 -12.47
CA GLU A 236 -16.30 27.23 -13.34
C GLU A 236 -17.37 28.15 -12.75
N MET A 237 -17.71 27.99 -11.46
CA MET A 237 -18.64 28.87 -10.75
C MET A 237 -18.20 30.34 -10.77
N ARG A 238 -16.90 30.61 -10.63
CA ARG A 238 -16.35 31.98 -10.72
C ARG A 238 -16.46 32.54 -12.14
N ARG A 239 -16.24 31.73 -13.18
CA ARG A 239 -16.43 32.13 -14.58
C ARG A 239 -17.89 32.47 -14.83
N PHE A 240 -18.80 31.58 -14.45
CA PHE A 240 -20.24 31.83 -14.52
C PHE A 240 -20.65 33.14 -13.83
N ARG A 241 -20.24 33.36 -12.59
CA ARG A 241 -20.50 34.63 -11.87
C ARG A 241 -19.94 35.87 -12.57
N HIS A 242 -18.75 35.75 -13.15
CA HIS A 242 -18.12 36.85 -13.87
C HIS A 242 -18.90 37.20 -15.15
N ASP A 243 -19.33 36.17 -15.87
CA ASP A 243 -20.09 36.34 -17.11
C ASP A 243 -21.48 36.91 -16.82
N LEU A 244 -22.14 36.44 -15.76
CA LEU A 244 -23.39 37.03 -15.24
C LEU A 244 -23.21 38.52 -14.85
N LYS A 245 -22.12 38.84 -14.15
CA LYS A 245 -21.82 40.23 -13.77
C LYS A 245 -21.64 41.11 -15.01
N ASN A 246 -20.90 40.65 -16.02
CA ASN A 246 -20.66 41.40 -17.24
C ASN A 246 -21.94 41.65 -18.03
N LEU A 247 -22.82 40.64 -18.06
CA LEU A 247 -24.18 40.75 -18.59
C LEU A 247 -24.98 41.86 -17.91
N LEU A 248 -25.06 41.83 -16.57
CA LEU A 248 -25.80 42.81 -15.78
C LEU A 248 -25.22 44.23 -15.93
N VAL A 249 -23.89 44.36 -16.00
CA VAL A 249 -23.23 45.64 -16.27
C VAL A 249 -23.54 46.15 -17.68
N GLY A 250 -23.55 45.27 -18.68
CA GLY A 250 -23.95 45.61 -20.05
C GLY A 250 -25.38 46.15 -20.09
N PHE A 251 -26.32 45.44 -19.47
CA PHE A 251 -27.71 45.90 -19.33
C PHE A 251 -27.80 47.25 -18.62
N GLY A 252 -27.11 47.42 -17.48
CA GLY A 252 -27.09 48.68 -16.73
C GLY A 252 -26.61 49.87 -17.56
N GLY A 253 -25.55 49.71 -18.37
CA GLY A 253 -25.01 50.78 -19.20
C GLY A 253 -25.98 51.24 -20.31
N TYR A 254 -26.71 50.32 -20.94
CA TYR A 254 -27.74 50.67 -21.92
C TYR A 254 -28.96 51.35 -21.28
N ILE A 255 -29.33 50.93 -20.06
CA ILE A 255 -30.43 51.54 -19.30
C ILE A 255 -30.06 52.98 -18.87
N GLU A 256 -28.87 53.20 -18.32
CA GLU A 256 -28.41 54.52 -17.87
C GLU A 256 -28.28 55.51 -19.04
N SER A 257 -27.81 55.05 -20.19
CA SER A 257 -27.70 55.87 -21.41
C SER A 257 -29.04 56.08 -22.15
N ARG A 258 -30.14 55.49 -21.65
CA ARG A 258 -31.47 55.49 -22.29
C ARG A 258 -31.45 55.02 -23.75
N ASN A 259 -30.48 54.18 -24.11
CA ASN A 259 -30.34 53.64 -25.46
C ASN A 259 -31.11 52.33 -25.60
N TRP A 260 -32.43 52.46 -25.75
CA TRP A 260 -33.35 51.32 -25.83
C TRP A 260 -33.15 50.47 -27.09
N GLU A 261 -32.69 51.07 -28.19
CA GLU A 261 -32.45 50.38 -29.46
C GLU A 261 -31.18 49.51 -29.37
N GLY A 262 -30.12 50.03 -28.74
CA GLY A 262 -28.90 49.28 -28.42
C GLY A 262 -29.12 48.15 -27.41
N LEU A 263 -29.97 48.38 -26.41
CA LEU A 263 -30.41 47.35 -25.45
C LEU A 263 -31.12 46.19 -26.16
N ALA A 264 -32.07 46.49 -27.06
CA ALA A 264 -32.81 45.48 -27.82
C ALA A 264 -31.89 44.67 -28.75
N SER A 265 -30.94 45.35 -29.38
CA SER A 265 -29.92 44.72 -30.23
C SER A 265 -28.99 43.80 -29.42
N TYR A 266 -28.56 44.25 -28.23
CA TYR A 266 -27.72 43.47 -27.31
C TYR A 266 -28.45 42.21 -26.81
N TYR A 267 -29.72 42.33 -26.42
CA TYR A 267 -30.56 41.20 -26.03
C TYR A 267 -30.77 40.20 -27.18
N GLN A 268 -31.07 40.66 -28.39
CA GLN A 268 -31.20 39.82 -29.59
C GLN A 268 -29.90 39.06 -29.91
N ALA A 269 -28.75 39.74 -29.82
CA ALA A 269 -27.45 39.10 -30.02
C ALA A 269 -27.16 38.03 -28.95
N LEU A 270 -27.55 38.29 -27.70
CA LEU A 270 -27.42 37.33 -26.60
C LEU A 270 -28.30 36.09 -26.78
N LYS A 271 -29.53 36.30 -27.27
CA LYS A 271 -30.47 35.24 -27.63
C LYS A 271 -29.94 34.41 -28.81
N ALA A 272 -29.32 35.04 -29.79
CA ALA A 272 -28.72 34.37 -30.95
C ALA A 272 -27.40 33.63 -30.63
N SER A 273 -26.67 34.02 -29.57
CA SER A 273 -25.44 33.33 -29.13
C SER A 273 -25.69 32.06 -28.30
N GLY A 274 -26.92 31.56 -28.25
CA GLY A 274 -27.30 30.40 -27.42
C GLY A 274 -27.31 30.70 -25.92
N THR A 275 -27.14 31.96 -25.51
CA THR A 275 -27.39 32.45 -24.14
C THR A 275 -28.85 32.88 -24.00
N SER A 276 -29.74 32.21 -24.74
CA SER A 276 -31.17 32.43 -24.62
C SER A 276 -31.62 31.95 -23.25
N LEU A 277 -31.84 32.91 -22.34
CA LEU A 277 -32.86 32.82 -21.29
C LEU A 277 -34.26 32.84 -21.92
N ASP A 278 -34.47 32.08 -23.01
CA ASP A 278 -35.83 31.68 -23.37
C ASP A 278 -36.21 30.63 -22.32
N LEU A 279 -36.63 31.15 -21.17
CA LEU A 279 -37.58 30.50 -20.29
C LEU A 279 -38.87 30.32 -21.11
N ALA A 280 -38.84 29.42 -22.09
CA ALA A 280 -40.06 28.82 -22.56
C ALA A 280 -40.71 28.22 -21.30
N GLU A 281 -42.00 28.46 -21.12
CA GLU A 281 -42.79 27.89 -20.01
C GLU A 281 -42.75 26.34 -20.00
N ASP A 282 -42.14 25.72 -21.02
CA ASP A 282 -41.87 24.28 -21.19
C ASP A 282 -40.40 23.88 -20.98
N HIS A 283 -39.60 24.62 -20.18
CA HIS A 283 -38.22 24.20 -19.92
C HIS A 283 -38.23 22.96 -18.99
N PRO A 284 -37.66 21.80 -19.38
CA PRO A 284 -37.70 20.54 -18.60
C PRO A 284 -37.08 20.64 -17.19
N ILE A 285 -36.40 21.77 -16.92
CA ILE A 285 -35.74 22.07 -15.66
C ILE A 285 -36.75 22.52 -14.59
N PHE A 286 -37.93 23.01 -14.96
CA PHE A 286 -38.96 23.42 -13.99
C PHE A 286 -39.57 22.23 -13.23
N ASP A 287 -39.62 21.05 -13.85
CA ASP A 287 -40.11 19.82 -13.21
C ASP A 287 -39.15 19.31 -12.12
N LEU A 288 -37.92 19.84 -12.06
CA LEU A 288 -36.96 19.52 -10.99
C LEU A 288 -37.31 20.17 -9.65
N VAL A 289 -38.32 21.04 -9.57
CA VAL A 289 -38.72 21.71 -8.31
C VAL A 289 -39.09 20.69 -7.24
N ASP A 290 -39.71 19.58 -7.64
CA ASP A 290 -40.19 18.54 -6.72
C ASP A 290 -39.12 17.51 -6.34
N LEU A 291 -37.86 17.68 -6.79
CA LEU A 291 -36.75 16.84 -6.34
C LEU A 291 -36.51 17.00 -4.82
N PRO A 292 -36.57 15.89 -4.05
CA PRO A 292 -36.59 15.89 -2.58
C PRO A 292 -35.23 16.22 -1.92
N ASN A 293 -34.26 16.76 -2.66
CA ASN A 293 -32.97 17.17 -2.13
C ASN A 293 -32.34 18.32 -2.95
N ASP A 294 -31.93 19.39 -2.27
CA ASP A 294 -31.36 20.58 -2.94
C ASP A 294 -30.03 20.30 -3.66
N ALA A 295 -29.16 19.46 -3.09
CA ALA A 295 -27.87 19.13 -3.70
C ALA A 295 -28.04 18.25 -4.95
N LEU A 296 -28.99 17.33 -4.92
CA LEU A 296 -29.36 16.52 -6.10
C LEU A 296 -29.99 17.41 -7.17
N ARG A 297 -30.88 18.34 -6.78
CA ARG A 297 -31.51 19.29 -7.69
C ARG A 297 -30.48 20.19 -8.39
N GLU A 298 -29.54 20.77 -7.64
CA GLU A 298 -28.49 21.63 -8.19
C GLU A 298 -27.58 20.86 -9.17
N LEU A 299 -27.21 19.62 -8.82
CA LEU A 299 -26.42 18.76 -9.70
C LEU A 299 -27.17 18.45 -11.00
N VAL A 300 -28.39 17.93 -10.91
CA VAL A 300 -29.19 17.54 -12.09
C VAL A 300 -29.43 18.75 -12.96
N GLN A 301 -29.84 19.88 -12.38
CA GLN A 301 -30.01 21.14 -13.11
C GLN A 301 -28.73 21.54 -13.86
N THR A 302 -27.57 21.43 -13.22
CA THR A 302 -26.28 21.75 -13.86
C THR A 302 -25.97 20.81 -15.04
N LYS A 303 -26.21 19.51 -14.88
CA LYS A 303 -25.93 18.50 -15.93
C LYS A 303 -26.89 18.58 -17.10
N LEU A 304 -28.19 18.74 -16.84
CA LEU A 304 -29.18 18.90 -17.90
C LEU A 304 -28.98 20.22 -18.65
N SER A 305 -28.60 21.31 -17.97
CA SER A 305 -28.21 22.56 -18.64
C SER A 305 -27.00 22.36 -19.56
N LEU A 306 -26.04 21.54 -19.15
CA LEU A 306 -24.87 21.21 -19.97
C LEU A 306 -25.27 20.38 -21.21
N ALA A 307 -26.17 19.40 -21.04
CA ALA A 307 -26.69 18.60 -22.15
C ALA A 307 -27.39 19.47 -23.20
N LEU A 308 -28.25 20.39 -22.75
CA LEU A 308 -28.91 21.37 -23.62
C LEU A 308 -27.91 22.29 -24.32
N ALA A 309 -26.81 22.68 -23.66
CA ALA A 309 -25.74 23.48 -24.27
C ALA A 309 -24.94 22.72 -25.35
N TYR A 310 -25.03 21.38 -25.36
CA TYR A 310 -24.47 20.52 -26.40
C TYR A 310 -25.48 20.15 -27.50
N ASP A 311 -26.62 20.85 -27.55
CA ASP A 311 -27.72 20.58 -28.49
C ASP A 311 -28.31 19.16 -28.35
N ILE A 312 -28.20 18.55 -27.17
CA ILE A 312 -28.83 17.26 -26.86
C ILE A 312 -30.27 17.51 -26.38
N PRO A 313 -31.30 16.93 -27.03
CA PRO A 313 -32.66 16.94 -26.53
C PRO A 313 -32.76 16.30 -25.14
N VAL A 314 -33.42 16.98 -24.20
CA VAL A 314 -33.59 16.53 -22.82
C VAL A 314 -35.07 16.45 -22.45
N HIS A 315 -35.47 15.31 -21.89
CA HIS A 315 -36.78 15.08 -21.28
C HIS A 315 -36.62 14.86 -19.78
N VAL A 316 -37.50 15.48 -18.99
CA VAL A 316 -37.49 15.36 -17.53
C VAL A 316 -38.87 14.94 -17.06
N GLU A 317 -38.94 13.92 -16.22
CA GLU A 317 -40.19 13.44 -15.62
C GLU A 317 -39.97 13.27 -14.11
N VAL A 318 -40.55 14.15 -13.30
CA VAL A 318 -40.44 14.06 -11.83
C VAL A 318 -41.84 13.97 -11.26
N ALA A 319 -42.11 12.91 -10.51
CA ALA A 319 -43.40 12.77 -9.83
C ALA A 319 -43.57 13.82 -8.73
N GLU A 320 -44.81 14.26 -8.50
CA GLU A 320 -45.15 15.15 -7.38
C GLU A 320 -45.06 14.38 -6.03
N ASP A 321 -44.86 15.10 -4.93
CA ASP A 321 -44.86 14.57 -3.55
C ASP A 321 -43.82 13.46 -3.25
N LEU A 322 -42.59 13.63 -3.74
CA LEU A 322 -41.50 12.69 -3.47
C LEU A 322 -41.05 12.70 -1.99
N PRO A 323 -40.79 11.52 -1.39
CA PRO A 323 -40.29 11.42 -0.02
C PRO A 323 -38.88 11.99 0.14
N GLN A 324 -38.61 12.63 1.28
CA GLN A 324 -37.32 13.25 1.58
C GLN A 324 -36.19 12.23 1.71
N ILE A 325 -35.07 12.47 1.03
CA ILE A 325 -33.87 11.62 1.09
C ILE A 325 -32.97 12.14 2.22
N GLN A 326 -32.94 11.43 3.36
CA GLN A 326 -32.20 11.89 4.56
C GLN A 326 -30.79 11.29 4.68
N ASP A 327 -30.58 10.04 4.25
CA ASP A 327 -29.30 9.33 4.37
C ASP A 327 -28.62 9.10 3.00
N GLY A 328 -27.28 9.06 2.97
CA GLY A 328 -26.52 8.68 1.76
C GLY A 328 -26.53 9.70 0.61
N VAL A 329 -27.08 10.90 0.82
CA VAL A 329 -27.25 11.96 -0.22
C VAL A 329 -25.96 12.21 -1.01
N ALA A 330 -24.81 12.32 -0.35
CA ALA A 330 -23.55 12.58 -1.04
C ALA A 330 -23.13 11.43 -1.98
N GLY A 331 -23.40 10.19 -1.59
CA GLY A 331 -23.16 9.01 -2.42
C GLY A 331 -24.13 8.96 -3.60
N LEU A 332 -25.42 9.22 -3.36
CA LEU A 332 -26.45 9.27 -4.38
C LEU A 332 -26.17 10.37 -5.43
N VAL A 333 -25.91 11.59 -4.98
CA VAL A 333 -25.54 12.73 -5.84
C VAL A 333 -24.34 12.36 -6.70
N ARG A 334 -23.33 11.70 -6.14
CA ARG A 334 -22.18 11.23 -6.91
C ARG A 334 -22.56 10.20 -7.98
N ILE A 335 -23.39 9.22 -7.65
CA ILE A 335 -23.81 8.17 -8.59
C ILE A 335 -24.62 8.78 -9.74
N VAL A 336 -25.63 9.60 -9.43
CA VAL A 336 -26.46 10.31 -10.43
C VAL A 336 -25.59 11.20 -11.31
N GLY A 337 -24.59 11.87 -10.73
CA GLY A 337 -23.63 12.67 -11.49
C GLY A 337 -22.85 11.86 -12.52
N ILE A 338 -22.41 10.65 -12.15
CA ILE A 338 -21.69 9.75 -13.07
C ILE A 338 -22.64 9.23 -14.16
N LEU A 339 -23.89 8.89 -13.83
CA LEU A 339 -24.88 8.43 -14.82
C LEU A 339 -25.17 9.51 -15.87
N LEU A 340 -25.43 10.74 -15.43
CA LEU A 340 -25.67 11.88 -16.33
C LEU A 340 -24.43 12.22 -17.16
N ASP A 341 -23.23 12.16 -16.57
CA ASP A 341 -21.98 12.36 -17.33
C ASP A 341 -21.82 11.32 -18.43
N ASN A 342 -22.06 10.04 -18.14
CA ASN A 342 -22.00 8.98 -19.15
C ASN A 342 -23.02 9.20 -20.27
N ALA A 343 -24.26 9.55 -19.92
CA ALA A 343 -25.33 9.78 -20.88
C ALA A 343 -25.03 10.98 -21.79
N ILE A 344 -24.50 12.08 -21.24
CA ILE A 344 -24.12 13.27 -22.00
C ILE A 344 -22.93 12.99 -22.91
N GLU A 345 -21.88 12.34 -22.39
CA GLU A 345 -20.68 12.01 -23.17
C GLU A 345 -20.98 11.06 -24.34
N GLU A 346 -21.94 10.14 -24.19
CA GLU A 346 -22.37 9.26 -25.26
C GLU A 346 -23.25 9.98 -26.30
N SER A 347 -24.02 10.96 -25.85
CA SER A 347 -24.92 11.76 -26.68
C SER A 347 -24.20 12.88 -27.45
N GLU A 348 -23.03 13.32 -26.99
CA GLU A 348 -22.27 14.41 -27.61
C GLU A 348 -21.84 14.04 -29.05
N GLY A 349 -22.37 14.76 -30.04
CA GLY A 349 -22.05 14.54 -31.45
C GLY A 349 -22.82 13.40 -32.13
N PHE A 350 -23.86 12.86 -31.48
CA PHE A 350 -24.79 11.90 -32.07
C PHE A 350 -26.06 12.60 -32.56
N ASP A 351 -26.30 12.60 -33.88
CA ASP A 351 -27.42 13.33 -34.51
C ASP A 351 -28.83 12.89 -34.05
N GLN A 352 -28.96 11.70 -33.48
CA GLN A 352 -30.22 11.17 -32.94
C GLN A 352 -30.19 11.07 -31.41
N ALA A 353 -29.28 11.78 -30.74
CA ALA A 353 -29.20 11.82 -29.30
C ALA A 353 -30.54 12.22 -28.68
N ASP A 354 -30.86 11.57 -27.57
CA ASP A 354 -32.02 11.87 -26.74
C ASP A 354 -31.69 11.42 -25.33
N LEU A 355 -31.96 12.28 -24.34
CA LEU A 355 -31.65 12.04 -22.92
C LEU A 355 -32.89 12.25 -22.07
N THR A 356 -33.29 11.22 -21.33
CA THR A 356 -34.41 11.29 -20.39
C THR A 356 -33.91 11.11 -18.97
N PHE A 357 -34.33 12.01 -18.07
CA PHE A 357 -34.13 11.89 -16.63
C PHE A 357 -35.49 11.75 -15.95
N ALA A 358 -35.71 10.66 -15.22
CA ALA A 358 -36.98 10.44 -14.53
C ALA A 358 -36.82 10.07 -13.05
N VAL A 359 -37.76 10.53 -12.22
CA VAL A 359 -37.83 10.23 -10.79
C VAL A 359 -39.25 9.92 -10.38
N GLU A 360 -39.46 8.75 -9.79
CA GLU A 360 -40.77 8.28 -9.35
C GLU A 360 -40.69 7.47 -8.05
N ALA A 361 -41.78 7.43 -7.29
CA ALA A 361 -41.91 6.57 -6.11
C ALA A 361 -42.66 5.28 -6.48
N VAL A 362 -42.01 4.14 -6.30
CA VAL A 362 -42.55 2.82 -6.67
C VAL A 362 -42.50 1.88 -5.47
N GLU A 363 -43.67 1.45 -4.96
CA GLU A 363 -43.81 0.38 -3.96
C GLU A 363 -42.85 0.45 -2.75
N GLY A 364 -42.60 1.65 -2.19
CA GLY A 364 -41.69 1.84 -1.05
C GLY A 364 -40.23 2.11 -1.42
N TYR A 365 -39.94 2.27 -2.71
CA TYR A 365 -38.66 2.71 -3.25
C TYR A 365 -38.79 4.07 -3.94
N LEU A 366 -37.71 4.84 -3.94
CA LEU A 366 -37.52 5.95 -4.87
C LEU A 366 -36.71 5.46 -6.06
N SER A 367 -37.29 5.50 -7.25
CA SER A 367 -36.61 5.20 -8.50
C SER A 367 -36.07 6.48 -9.13
N ILE A 368 -34.80 6.47 -9.50
CA ILE A 368 -34.15 7.52 -10.31
C ILE A 368 -33.57 6.85 -11.54
N SER A 369 -33.98 7.27 -12.73
CA SER A 369 -33.50 6.71 -13.99
C SER A 369 -32.91 7.76 -14.91
N VAL A 370 -31.86 7.35 -15.64
CA VAL A 370 -31.24 8.08 -16.73
C VAL A 370 -31.29 7.19 -17.95
N ALA A 371 -31.92 7.67 -19.01
CA ALA A 371 -31.97 6.99 -20.29
C ALA A 371 -31.30 7.83 -21.37
N ASN A 372 -30.53 7.20 -22.25
CA ASN A 372 -29.98 7.85 -23.42
C ASN A 372 -29.99 6.93 -24.64
N ARG A 373 -30.17 7.52 -25.81
CA ARG A 373 -30.10 6.78 -27.07
C ARG A 373 -28.66 6.47 -27.46
N CYS A 374 -28.39 5.23 -27.84
CA CYS A 374 -27.07 4.73 -28.18
C CYS A 374 -26.90 4.59 -29.70
N GLN A 375 -25.74 5.00 -30.22
CA GLN A 375 -25.41 4.88 -31.64
C GLN A 375 -25.19 3.40 -32.07
N ASP A 376 -24.60 2.58 -31.20
CA ASP A 376 -24.38 1.14 -31.42
C ASP A 376 -24.68 0.35 -30.13
N PRO A 377 -25.96 -0.04 -29.90
CA PRO A 377 -26.38 -0.73 -28.68
C PRO A 377 -25.69 -2.08 -28.47
N ASP A 378 -25.31 -2.77 -29.56
CA ASP A 378 -24.63 -4.06 -29.49
C ASP A 378 -23.19 -3.91 -29.01
N GLN A 379 -22.50 -2.84 -29.44
CA GLN A 379 -21.17 -2.50 -28.94
C GLN A 379 -21.20 -2.11 -27.46
N VAL A 380 -22.14 -1.26 -27.04
CA VAL A 380 -22.29 -0.84 -25.64
C VAL A 380 -22.62 -2.05 -24.76
N ARG A 381 -23.55 -2.92 -25.20
CA ARG A 381 -23.90 -4.17 -24.52
C ARG A 381 -22.71 -5.12 -24.41
N ALA A 382 -21.93 -5.30 -25.47
CA ALA A 382 -20.77 -6.18 -25.47
C ALA A 382 -19.68 -5.72 -24.49
N VAL A 383 -19.54 -4.42 -24.29
CA VAL A 383 -18.58 -3.83 -23.36
C VAL A 383 -19.07 -3.89 -21.91
N LEU A 384 -20.34 -3.58 -21.66
CA LEU A 384 -20.95 -3.79 -20.35
C LEU A 384 -20.83 -5.25 -19.89
N GLN A 385 -21.02 -6.22 -20.80
CA GLN A 385 -20.95 -7.65 -20.51
C GLN A 385 -19.51 -8.20 -20.34
N LYS A 386 -18.51 -7.66 -21.06
CA LYS A 386 -17.13 -8.19 -21.02
C LYS A 386 -16.27 -7.63 -19.89
N THR A 387 -16.51 -6.41 -19.43
CA THR A 387 -15.57 -5.72 -18.54
C THR A 387 -16.21 -5.09 -17.31
N GLY A 388 -17.52 -4.89 -17.26
CA GLY A 388 -18.10 -3.91 -16.32
C GLY A 388 -17.50 -2.49 -16.49
N GLN A 389 -16.78 -2.23 -17.59
CA GLN A 389 -16.08 -0.98 -17.88
C GLN A 389 -16.67 -0.33 -19.13
N SER A 390 -16.50 0.99 -19.26
CA SER A 390 -16.96 1.82 -20.39
C SER A 390 -16.20 1.53 -21.70
N THR A 391 -16.87 1.78 -22.83
CA THR A 391 -16.36 1.76 -24.21
C THR A 391 -15.46 2.97 -24.49
N LYS A 392 -14.15 2.90 -24.19
CA LYS A 392 -13.10 3.49 -25.05
C LYS A 392 -11.69 3.15 -24.58
N ALA A 393 -10.92 2.57 -25.50
CA ALA A 393 -9.45 2.53 -25.45
C ALA A 393 -8.92 3.49 -26.52
N GLY A 394 -8.32 4.60 -26.08
CA GLY A 394 -7.53 5.52 -26.91
C GLY A 394 -6.29 5.96 -26.13
N PRO A 395 -5.12 6.16 -26.77
CA PRO A 395 -3.88 6.42 -26.06
C PRO A 395 -3.86 7.85 -25.51
N GLY A 396 -4.00 7.98 -24.17
CA GLY A 396 -3.57 9.18 -23.46
C GLY A 396 -4.55 9.90 -22.53
N GLN A 397 -5.73 9.36 -22.20
CA GLN A 397 -6.62 9.97 -21.19
C GLN A 397 -7.29 8.91 -20.28
N ASP A 398 -7.15 9.08 -18.96
CA ASP A 398 -7.74 8.25 -17.88
C ASP A 398 -9.28 8.36 -17.83
N ARG A 399 -10.01 7.69 -18.73
CA ARG A 399 -11.50 7.81 -18.80
C ARG A 399 -12.29 6.50 -18.86
N GLY A 400 -11.74 5.37 -18.40
CA GLY A 400 -12.41 4.05 -18.45
C GLY A 400 -13.13 3.56 -17.17
N TYR A 401 -13.24 4.38 -16.11
CA TYR A 401 -13.58 3.90 -14.75
C TYR A 401 -15.04 4.10 -14.29
N GLY A 402 -15.92 4.72 -15.09
CA GLY A 402 -17.26 5.16 -14.64
C GLY A 402 -18.18 4.04 -14.12
N LEU A 403 -18.40 2.99 -14.92
CA LEU A 403 -19.39 1.94 -14.63
C LEU A 403 -18.98 0.97 -13.49
N VAL A 404 -17.70 0.58 -13.41
CA VAL A 404 -17.17 -0.22 -12.28
C VAL A 404 -17.30 0.55 -10.96
N ASN A 405 -17.17 1.88 -11.01
CA ASN A 405 -17.33 2.73 -9.84
C ASN A 405 -18.79 2.84 -9.43
N ILE A 406 -19.75 2.94 -10.36
CA ILE A 406 -21.18 3.01 -10.04
C ILE A 406 -21.61 1.78 -9.24
N GLN A 407 -21.33 0.56 -9.70
CA GLN A 407 -21.79 -0.65 -9.00
C GLN A 407 -21.24 -0.77 -7.57
N ARG A 408 -19.94 -0.49 -7.37
CA ARG A 408 -19.34 -0.46 -6.02
C ARG A 408 -19.86 0.67 -5.16
N LEU A 409 -20.11 1.84 -5.74
CA LEU A 409 -20.65 3.00 -5.03
C LEU A 409 -22.09 2.71 -4.58
N SER A 410 -22.93 2.19 -5.48
CA SER A 410 -24.31 1.80 -5.18
C SER A 410 -24.38 0.76 -4.07
N GLU A 411 -23.57 -0.31 -4.15
CA GLU A 411 -23.46 -1.33 -3.07
C GLU A 411 -23.05 -0.72 -1.72
N SER A 412 -22.09 0.22 -1.72
CA SER A 412 -21.62 0.88 -0.49
C SER A 412 -22.66 1.81 0.15
N GLN A 413 -23.65 2.26 -0.63
CA GLN A 413 -24.73 3.15 -0.20
C GLN A 413 -26.06 2.40 -0.01
N GLY A 414 -26.09 1.08 -0.22
CA GLY A 414 -27.33 0.29 -0.15
C GLY A 414 -28.33 0.58 -1.29
N ILE A 415 -27.87 1.17 -2.39
CA ILE A 415 -28.69 1.51 -3.56
C ILE A 415 -28.62 0.35 -4.56
N GLN A 416 -29.76 -0.07 -5.09
CA GLN A 416 -29.80 -1.07 -6.16
C GLN A 416 -29.68 -0.37 -7.51
N HIS A 417 -28.77 -0.84 -8.37
CA HIS A 417 -28.56 -0.27 -9.70
C HIS A 417 -28.85 -1.31 -10.78
N PHE A 418 -29.72 -0.96 -11.71
CA PHE A 418 -30.11 -1.77 -12.86
C PHE A 418 -29.67 -1.09 -14.16
N THR A 419 -29.37 -1.91 -15.16
CA THR A 419 -29.03 -1.43 -16.49
C THR A 419 -29.78 -2.30 -17.49
N SER A 420 -30.59 -1.67 -18.33
CA SER A 420 -31.41 -2.34 -19.32
C SER A 420 -31.29 -1.64 -20.69
N PHE A 421 -31.68 -2.35 -21.74
CA PHE A 421 -31.72 -1.81 -23.09
C PHE A 421 -33.14 -1.96 -23.63
N LEU A 422 -33.75 -0.85 -24.02
CA LEU A 422 -35.03 -0.76 -24.69
C LEU A 422 -34.80 -0.35 -26.13
N GLY A 423 -34.66 -1.33 -27.02
CA GLY A 423 -34.28 -1.09 -28.41
C GLY A 423 -32.86 -0.51 -28.49
N ASP A 424 -32.77 0.74 -28.94
CA ASP A 424 -31.53 1.51 -29.05
C ASP A 424 -31.30 2.47 -27.87
N THR A 425 -32.13 2.41 -26.83
CA THR A 425 -32.00 3.24 -25.63
C THR A 425 -31.39 2.43 -24.49
N LEU A 426 -30.31 2.94 -23.91
CA LEU A 426 -29.75 2.46 -22.65
C LEU A 426 -30.51 3.12 -21.50
N VAL A 427 -30.98 2.33 -20.55
CA VAL A 427 -31.66 2.81 -19.34
C VAL A 427 -30.88 2.34 -18.12
N GLN A 428 -30.44 3.29 -17.32
CA GLN A 428 -29.80 3.04 -16.03
C GLN A 428 -30.72 3.52 -14.91
N GLU A 429 -31.10 2.61 -14.01
CA GLU A 429 -32.09 2.85 -12.97
C GLU A 429 -31.49 2.60 -11.58
N LEU A 430 -31.79 3.47 -10.63
CA LEU A 430 -31.40 3.39 -9.23
C LEU A 430 -32.64 3.24 -8.36
N LEU A 431 -32.74 2.17 -7.59
CA LEU A 431 -33.79 2.00 -6.57
C LEU A 431 -33.20 2.24 -5.18
N ILE A 432 -33.79 3.18 -4.46
CA ILE A 432 -33.42 3.60 -3.11
C ILE A 432 -34.54 3.18 -2.17
N ASP A 433 -34.24 2.36 -1.16
CA ASP A 433 -35.23 1.95 -0.16
C ASP A 433 -35.61 3.14 0.72
N LEU A 434 -36.91 3.35 0.94
CA LEU A 434 -37.43 4.44 1.75
C LEU A 434 -37.74 4.03 3.21
N ASN A 435 -37.47 2.77 3.58
CA ASN A 435 -37.78 2.20 4.90
C ASN A 435 -36.65 2.23 5.92
#